data_AF-A0A962Y7C4-F1
#
_entry.id   AF-A0A962Y7C4-F1
#
_cell.length_a   1.000
_cell.length_b   1.000
_cell.length_c   1.000
_cell.angle_alpha   90.00
_cell.angle_beta   90.00
_cell.angle_gamma   90.00
#
_symmetry.space_group_name_H-M   'P 1'
#
loop_
_entity.id
_entity.type
_entity.pdbx_description
1 polymer ?
#
loop_
_entity_poly.entity_id
_entity_poly.type
_entity_poly.pdbx_seq_one_letter_code
_entity_poly.pdbx_strand_id
1 'polypeptide(L)'
;TFDFSIDPDVPFIPSAPADNIDTKPSAQKSYRQTYEEALQPTFNTPEYRRLYYQLQSKVDQEIYRVLAKLKSTRFYNDTIVIFTSDHGELLGSHDGLHQKWHVAYEEVTRVPMIVHSPRFFQGRQTVDM
;
A
#
# COMPACT_ATOMS: atom_id res chain seq x y z
N THR A 1 -3.46 -17.59 -16.17
CA THR A 1 -3.39 -17.70 -14.69
C THR A 1 -2.45 -16.63 -14.19
N PHE A 2 -2.76 -15.98 -13.07
CA PHE A 2 -1.85 -15.01 -12.47
C PHE A 2 -0.65 -15.73 -11.85
N ASP A 3 0.55 -15.24 -12.14
CA ASP A 3 1.79 -15.75 -11.55
C ASP A 3 2.16 -14.90 -10.32
N PHE A 4 2.20 -15.58 -9.17
CA PHE A 4 2.59 -15.04 -7.87
C PHE A 4 4.00 -15.46 -7.46
N SER A 5 4.78 -16.04 -8.38
CA SER A 5 6.21 -16.23 -8.18
C SER A 5 6.86 -14.88 -7.86
N ILE A 6 7.79 -14.90 -6.91
CA ILE A 6 8.52 -13.70 -6.51
C ILE A 6 9.71 -13.58 -7.44
N ASP A 7 9.73 -12.48 -8.18
CA ASP A 7 10.82 -12.08 -9.05
C ASP A 7 12.12 -11.99 -8.21
N PRO A 8 13.19 -12.72 -8.58
CA PRO A 8 14.45 -12.70 -7.84
C PRO A 8 15.08 -11.30 -7.75
N ASP A 9 14.76 -10.39 -8.67
CA ASP A 9 15.32 -9.04 -8.71
C ASP A 9 14.66 -8.07 -7.72
N VAL A 10 13.51 -8.44 -7.13
CA VAL A 10 12.90 -7.64 -6.06
C VAL A 10 13.83 -7.67 -4.85
N PRO A 11 14.30 -6.51 -4.36
CA PRO A 11 15.28 -6.46 -3.27
C PRO A 11 14.69 -7.00 -1.96
N PHE A 12 15.58 -7.31 -1.02
CA PHE A 12 15.15 -7.64 0.35
C PHE A 12 14.38 -6.46 0.97
N ILE A 13 13.27 -6.78 1.62
CA ILE A 13 12.43 -5.81 2.34
C ILE A 13 12.50 -6.14 3.84
N PRO A 14 13.00 -5.22 4.69
CA PRO A 14 13.07 -5.42 6.12
C PRO A 14 11.67 -5.59 6.72
N SER A 15 11.59 -6.27 7.86
CA SER A 15 10.34 -6.30 8.64
C SER A 15 10.01 -4.90 9.13
N ALA A 16 8.71 -4.61 9.24
CA ALA A 16 8.25 -3.40 9.88
C ALA A 16 8.61 -3.40 11.39
N PRO A 17 8.68 -2.22 12.03
CA PRO A 17 8.89 -2.13 13.47
C PRO A 17 7.86 -2.94 14.26
N ALA A 18 8.34 -3.66 15.28
CA ALA A 18 7.50 -4.40 16.20
C ALA A 18 7.54 -3.75 17.58
N ASP A 19 6.38 -3.67 18.22
CA ASP A 19 6.18 -3.33 19.62
C ASP A 19 5.30 -4.42 20.27
N ASN A 20 5.13 -4.40 21.59
CA ASN A 20 4.51 -5.52 22.30
C ASN A 20 2.97 -5.47 22.20
N ILE A 21 2.34 -6.47 21.57
CA ILE A 21 0.87 -6.56 21.46
C ILE A 21 0.15 -6.55 22.81
N ASP A 22 0.78 -7.08 23.87
CA ASP A 22 0.14 -7.22 25.18
C ASP A 22 0.00 -5.86 25.88
N THR A 23 0.66 -4.82 25.37
CA THR A 23 0.53 -3.44 25.85
C THR A 23 -0.57 -2.65 25.14
N LYS A 24 -1.21 -3.24 24.12
CA LYS A 24 -2.18 -2.58 23.23
C LYS A 24 -3.63 -2.92 23.61
N PRO A 25 -4.62 -2.17 23.08
CA PRO A 25 -6.02 -2.50 23.28
C PRO A 25 -6.34 -3.94 22.86
N SER A 26 -7.16 -4.63 23.67
CA SER A 26 -7.47 -6.05 23.50
C SER A 26 -8.06 -6.40 22.12
N ALA A 27 -8.73 -5.45 21.46
CA ALA A 27 -9.25 -5.63 20.11
C ALA A 27 -8.17 -6.00 19.09
N GLN A 28 -6.95 -5.47 19.22
CA GLN A 28 -5.84 -5.77 18.30
C GLN A 28 -5.27 -7.16 18.53
N LYS A 29 -5.14 -7.57 19.80
CA LYS A 29 -4.76 -8.94 20.15
C LYS A 29 -5.80 -9.96 19.67
N SER A 30 -7.09 -9.67 19.90
CA SER A 30 -8.20 -10.48 19.39
C SER A 30 -8.15 -10.61 17.86
N TYR A 31 -7.93 -9.50 17.16
CA TYR A 31 -7.82 -9.48 15.71
C TYR A 31 -6.67 -10.37 15.21
N ARG A 32 -5.47 -10.22 15.78
CA ARG A 32 -4.31 -11.05 15.41
C ARG A 32 -4.59 -12.55 15.58
N GLN A 33 -5.27 -12.92 16.66
CA GLN A 33 -5.58 -14.32 16.97
C GLN A 33 -6.66 -14.89 16.04
N THR A 34 -7.67 -14.11 15.71
CA THR A 34 -8.88 -14.61 15.03
C THR A 34 -8.84 -14.48 13.51
N TYR A 35 -8.04 -13.55 12.97
CA TYR A 35 -8.03 -13.29 11.53
C TYR A 35 -7.56 -14.49 10.69
N GLU A 36 -6.50 -15.16 11.12
CA GLU A 36 -5.96 -16.33 10.40
C GLU A 36 -6.96 -17.48 10.35
N GLU A 37 -7.67 -17.69 11.45
CA GLU A 37 -8.69 -18.74 11.58
C GLU A 37 -9.93 -18.44 10.73
N ALA A 38 -10.31 -17.16 10.64
CA ALA A 38 -11.57 -16.75 10.02
C ALA A 38 -11.47 -16.45 8.52
N LEU A 39 -10.33 -15.95 8.05
CA LEU A 39 -10.21 -15.36 6.71
C LEU A 39 -9.09 -15.98 5.88
N GLN A 40 -7.83 -15.77 6.28
CA GLN A 40 -6.68 -16.27 5.53
C GLN A 40 -5.41 -16.26 6.40
N PRO A 41 -4.44 -17.16 6.13
CA PRO A 41 -3.15 -17.14 6.80
C PRO A 41 -2.46 -15.78 6.68
N THR A 42 -1.77 -15.34 7.73
CA THR A 42 -0.92 -14.16 7.69
C THR A 42 0.55 -14.57 7.68
N PHE A 43 1.34 -13.89 6.85
CA PHE A 43 2.75 -14.20 6.68
C PHE A 43 3.58 -12.95 6.92
N ASN A 44 4.41 -12.96 7.95
CA ASN A 44 5.41 -11.91 8.17
C ASN A 44 6.80 -12.33 7.66
N THR A 45 6.85 -12.93 6.47
CA THR A 45 8.09 -13.42 5.88
C THR A 45 8.71 -12.40 4.92
N PRO A 46 10.03 -12.45 4.67
CA PRO A 46 10.67 -11.65 3.63
C PRO A 46 10.00 -11.84 2.26
N GLU A 47 9.59 -13.08 1.95
CA GLU A 47 8.93 -13.44 0.69
C GLU A 47 7.58 -12.72 0.53
N TYR A 48 6.76 -12.71 1.59
CA TYR A 48 5.48 -12.00 1.56
C TYR A 48 5.67 -10.49 1.36
N ARG A 49 6.65 -9.90 2.04
CA ARG A 49 6.98 -8.48 1.87
C ARG A 49 7.46 -8.20 0.44
N ARG A 50 8.34 -9.04 -0.13
CA ARG A 50 8.78 -8.91 -1.53
C ARG A 50 7.60 -9.02 -2.50
N LEU A 51 6.70 -9.98 -2.26
CA LEU A 51 5.49 -10.13 -3.07
C LEU A 51 4.61 -8.87 -3.01
N TYR A 52 4.41 -8.27 -1.84
CA TYR A 52 3.65 -7.04 -1.66
C TYR A 52 4.21 -5.88 -2.53
N TYR A 53 5.53 -5.63 -2.45
CA TYR A 53 6.17 -4.59 -3.27
C TYR A 53 6.20 -4.93 -4.77
N GLN A 54 6.33 -6.21 -5.12
CA GLN A 54 6.22 -6.66 -6.52
C GLN A 54 4.84 -6.34 -7.10
N LEU A 55 3.77 -6.59 -6.33
CA LEU A 55 2.41 -6.28 -6.76
C LEU A 55 2.20 -4.77 -6.95
N GLN A 56 2.79 -3.94 -6.08
CA GLN A 56 2.81 -2.48 -6.29
C GLN A 56 3.49 -2.10 -7.61
N SER A 57 4.65 -2.69 -7.92
CA SER A 57 5.35 -2.45 -9.19
C SER A 57 4.52 -2.88 -10.41
N LYS A 58 3.82 -4.02 -10.32
CA LYS A 58 2.89 -4.45 -11.38
C LYS A 58 1.76 -3.43 -11.57
N VAL A 59 1.16 -2.94 -10.48
CA VAL A 59 0.12 -1.89 -10.54
C VAL A 59 0.66 -0.59 -11.12
N ASP A 60 1.87 -0.17 -10.78
CA ASP A 60 2.52 1.03 -11.34
C ASP A 60 2.63 0.95 -12.87
N GLN A 61 2.97 -0.23 -13.42
CA GLN A 61 2.99 -0.45 -14.87
C GLN A 61 1.60 -0.31 -15.52
N GLU A 62 0.54 -0.73 -14.84
CA GLU A 62 -0.85 -0.54 -15.31
C GLU A 62 -1.24 0.94 -15.31
N ILE A 63 -0.92 1.65 -14.22
CA ILE A 63 -1.15 3.09 -14.09
C ILE A 63 -0.42 3.83 -15.22
N TYR A 64 0.84 3.49 -15.48
CA TYR A 64 1.60 4.07 -16.58
C TYR A 64 0.89 3.92 -17.93
N ARG A 65 0.32 2.75 -18.24
CA ARG A 65 -0.40 2.54 -19.51
C ARG A 65 -1.63 3.44 -19.64
N VAL A 66 -2.41 3.58 -18.57
CA VAL A 66 -3.58 4.48 -18.54
C VAL A 66 -3.12 5.93 -18.74
N LEU A 67 -2.10 6.37 -18.01
CA LEU A 67 -1.59 7.74 -18.09
C LEU A 67 -0.95 8.05 -19.45
N ALA A 68 -0.21 7.11 -20.03
CA ALA A 68 0.37 7.22 -21.37
C ALA A 68 -0.74 7.36 -22.42
N LYS A 69 -1.82 6.57 -22.30
CA LYS A 69 -2.97 6.71 -23.19
C LYS A 69 -3.63 8.08 -23.03
N LEU A 70 -3.92 8.51 -21.80
CA LEU A 70 -4.52 9.82 -21.51
C LEU A 70 -3.70 10.96 -22.13
N LYS A 71 -2.37 10.95 -21.94
CA LYS A 71 -1.43 11.94 -22.49
C LYS A 71 -1.48 12.06 -24.02
N SER A 72 -1.82 10.98 -24.73
CA SER A 72 -1.97 11.01 -26.19
C SER A 72 -3.32 11.57 -26.68
N THR A 73 -4.26 11.85 -25.77
CA THR A 73 -5.59 12.36 -26.13
C THR A 73 -5.66 13.88 -26.02
N ARG A 74 -6.60 14.49 -26.74
CA ARG A 74 -6.93 15.92 -26.59
C ARG A 74 -7.44 16.30 -25.19
N PHE A 75 -7.81 15.32 -24.36
CA PHE A 75 -8.40 15.54 -23.05
C PHE A 75 -7.35 15.74 -21.95
N TYR A 76 -6.07 15.44 -22.21
CA TYR A 76 -5.02 15.47 -21.20
C TYR A 76 -4.94 16.81 -20.44
N ASN A 77 -5.01 17.93 -21.16
CA ASN A 77 -4.91 19.27 -20.55
C ASN A 77 -6.15 19.67 -19.74
N ASP A 78 -7.28 18.97 -19.91
CA ASP A 78 -8.55 19.25 -19.22
C ASP A 78 -8.96 18.11 -18.26
N THR A 79 -8.01 17.24 -17.90
CA THR A 79 -8.23 16.14 -16.96
C THR A 79 -7.45 16.39 -15.67
N ILE A 80 -8.12 16.22 -14.53
CA ILE A 80 -7.46 16.13 -13.22
C ILE A 80 -7.23 14.65 -12.93
N VAL A 81 -5.99 14.30 -12.60
CA VAL A 81 -5.61 12.96 -12.17
C VAL A 81 -5.35 12.98 -10.68
N ILE A 82 -6.02 12.09 -9.94
CA ILE A 82 -5.81 11.90 -8.50
C ILE A 82 -5.30 10.48 -8.30
N PHE A 83 -4.15 10.34 -7.65
CA PHE A 83 -3.62 9.08 -7.19
C PHE A 83 -3.68 9.04 -5.66
N THR A 84 -4.35 8.01 -5.14
CA THR A 84 -4.51 7.76 -3.71
C THR A 84 -4.70 6.27 -3.45
N SER A 85 -4.69 5.90 -2.18
CA SER A 85 -5.17 4.59 -1.71
C SER A 85 -6.34 4.80 -0.74
N ASP A 86 -7.17 3.77 -0.55
CA ASP A 86 -8.28 3.74 0.40
C ASP A 86 -7.80 3.47 1.84
N HIS A 87 -6.72 2.70 1.99
CA HIS A 87 -6.01 2.49 3.24
C HIS A 87 -4.58 1.97 2.98
N GLY A 88 -3.72 2.09 3.98
CA GLY A 88 -2.39 1.47 4.00
C GLY A 88 -2.43 0.00 4.45
N GLU A 89 -1.29 -0.54 4.84
CA GLU A 89 -1.13 -1.96 5.20
C GLU A 89 -0.12 -2.09 6.34
N LEU A 90 -0.52 -2.78 7.40
CA LEU A 90 0.34 -3.03 8.57
C LEU A 90 1.57 -3.87 8.20
N LEU A 91 1.45 -4.78 7.23
CA LEU A 91 2.57 -5.58 6.68
C LEU A 91 3.42 -6.27 7.75
N GLY A 92 2.80 -6.73 8.84
CA GLY A 92 3.45 -7.38 9.97
C GLY A 92 3.94 -6.45 11.08
N SER A 93 3.61 -5.15 11.02
CA SER A 93 3.86 -4.18 12.09
C SER A 93 3.14 -4.56 13.38
N HIS A 94 3.59 -4.01 14.50
CA HIS A 94 2.92 -4.14 15.78
C HIS A 94 2.71 -5.59 16.25
N ASP A 95 3.80 -6.37 16.23
CA ASP A 95 3.81 -7.78 16.61
C ASP A 95 3.00 -8.68 15.66
N GLY A 96 3.14 -8.43 14.35
CA GLY A 96 2.56 -9.27 13.32
C GLY A 96 1.10 -8.96 12.99
N LEU A 97 0.64 -7.72 13.19
CA LEU A 97 -0.65 -7.31 12.65
C LEU A 97 -0.56 -7.14 11.13
N HIS A 98 -1.64 -7.50 10.44
CA HIS A 98 -1.79 -7.40 8.99
C HIS A 98 -3.08 -6.65 8.64
N GLN A 99 -3.20 -6.21 7.39
CA GLN A 99 -4.34 -5.43 6.90
C GLN A 99 -4.48 -4.10 7.65
N LYS A 100 -5.70 -3.76 8.09
CA LYS A 100 -6.11 -2.41 8.52
C LYS A 100 -7.14 -2.36 9.66
N TRP A 101 -7.39 -3.48 10.34
CA TRP A 101 -8.53 -3.61 11.27
C TRP A 101 -8.15 -3.24 12.70
N HIS A 102 -9.08 -2.58 13.42
CA HIS A 102 -8.95 -2.20 14.84
C HIS A 102 -7.72 -1.33 15.18
N VAL A 103 -7.24 -0.56 14.21
CA VAL A 103 -6.05 0.29 14.33
C VAL A 103 -6.25 1.65 13.66
N ALA A 104 -5.44 2.62 14.07
CA ALA A 104 -5.31 3.95 13.44
C ALA A 104 -3.83 4.36 13.37
N TYR A 105 -2.95 3.38 13.16
CA TYR A 105 -1.51 3.61 13.03
C TYR A 105 -1.17 4.21 11.66
N GLU A 106 -0.03 4.91 11.59
CA GLU A 106 0.45 5.60 10.39
C GLU A 106 0.51 4.67 9.17
N GLU A 107 0.92 3.42 9.35
CA GLU A 107 1.02 2.41 8.30
C GLU A 107 -0.33 2.15 7.61
N VAL A 108 -1.45 2.42 8.28
CA VAL A 108 -2.81 2.22 7.76
C VAL A 108 -3.45 3.51 7.30
N THR A 109 -3.19 4.63 7.98
CA THR A 109 -3.88 5.91 7.72
C THR A 109 -3.10 6.83 6.78
N ARG A 110 -1.76 6.70 6.74
CA ARG A 110 -0.89 7.55 5.91
C ARG A 110 -0.80 7.02 4.48
N VAL A 111 -1.86 7.27 3.72
CA VAL A 111 -1.94 6.91 2.29
C VAL A 111 -1.30 7.99 1.40
N PRO A 112 -0.79 7.63 0.21
CA PRO A 112 -0.34 8.63 -0.76
C PRO A 112 -1.51 9.51 -1.23
N MET A 113 -1.23 10.78 -1.50
CA MET A 113 -2.17 11.69 -2.15
C MET A 113 -1.40 12.55 -3.16
N ILE A 114 -1.66 12.34 -4.45
CA ILE A 114 -1.06 13.12 -5.54
C ILE A 114 -2.20 13.63 -6.41
N VAL A 115 -2.22 14.95 -6.62
CA VAL A 115 -3.15 15.60 -7.55
C VAL A 115 -2.36 16.25 -8.68
N HIS A 116 -2.70 15.91 -9.92
CA HIS A 116 -2.05 16.42 -11.12
C HIS A 116 -3.07 17.05 -12.06
N SER A 117 -2.72 18.23 -12.57
CA SER A 117 -3.45 18.90 -13.64
C SER A 117 -2.51 19.87 -14.37
N PRO A 118 -2.30 19.71 -15.69
CA PRO A 118 -1.48 20.64 -16.48
C PRO A 118 -2.01 22.08 -16.50
N ARG A 119 -3.30 22.26 -16.23
CA ARG A 119 -3.99 23.56 -16.27
C ARG A 119 -3.86 24.33 -14.96
N PHE A 120 -3.89 23.63 -13.83
CA PHE A 120 -3.95 24.27 -12.52
C PHE A 120 -2.59 24.33 -11.81
N PHE A 121 -1.65 23.44 -12.14
CA PHE A 121 -0.35 23.37 -11.46
C PHE A 121 0.80 23.54 -12.46
N GLN A 122 1.67 24.53 -12.21
CA GLN A 122 2.83 24.83 -13.06
C GLN A 122 4.11 24.10 -12.62
N GLY A 123 4.05 23.31 -11.55
CA GLY A 123 5.19 22.59 -11.01
C GLY A 123 4.82 21.75 -9.80
N ARG A 124 5.78 20.95 -9.30
CA ARG A 124 5.59 20.15 -8.08
C ARG A 124 5.46 21.07 -6.89
N GLN A 125 4.39 20.89 -6.13
CA GLN A 125 4.21 21.48 -4.81
C GLN A 125 4.08 20.34 -3.79
N THR A 126 4.47 20.61 -2.55
CA THR A 126 4.29 19.69 -1.43
C THR A 126 3.72 20.51 -0.30
N VAL A 127 2.64 19.99 0.28
CA VAL A 127 1.95 20.60 1.40
C VAL A 127 1.95 19.54 2.50
N ASP A 128 2.45 19.91 3.66
CA ASP A 128 2.29 19.07 4.84
C ASP A 128 0.82 19.15 5.28
N MET A 129 0.19 17.99 5.39
CA MET A 129 -1.16 17.83 5.93
C MET A 129 -1.06 17.48 7.41
#